data_AF-A0A221W1J0-F1
#
_entry.id   AF-A0A221W1J0-F1
#
_cell.length_a   1.000
_cell.length_b   1.000
_cell.length_c   1.000
_cell.angle_alpha   90.00
_cell.angle_beta   90.00
_cell.angle_gamma   90.00
#
_symmetry.space_group_name_H-M   'P 1'
#
loop_
_entity.id
_entity.type
_entity.pdbx_description
1 polymer ?
#
loop_
_entity_poly.entity_id
_entity_poly.type
_entity_poly.pdbx_seq_one_letter_code
_entity_poly.pdbx_strand_id
1 'polypeptide(L)'
;MSPLQQVARRSLLAADRAAGARDSLSAAAACLDEALLLTTDALAGATAPGVEHGLMLLHLARETITDETLRLEQAEHVILGFHAALTTGDRPITDPAGGPETRRADTPAAVEQPDRRPSADASPCGRDRPGVASTLGRWQGRTATEHVLDEGRAIGRAPARRKKEPIREVRAVEELDRLFDDLSVNGSDVQLDSYIGRLLRLPDGTTIGYRTKSKTTVEPTIDIKIPGGRSLKIHVNKQTWSI
;
A
#
# COMPACT_ATOMS: atom_id res chain seq x y z
N MET A 1 -38.91 -15.80 -12.04
CA MET A 1 -37.63 -15.48 -11.37
C MET A 1 -37.74 -14.04 -10.87
N SER A 2 -37.52 -13.79 -9.58
CA SER A 2 -37.59 -12.43 -9.04
C SER A 2 -36.39 -11.59 -9.49
N PRO A 3 -36.49 -10.25 -9.49
CA PRO A 3 -35.35 -9.37 -9.74
C PRO A 3 -34.15 -9.68 -8.83
N LEU A 4 -34.39 -9.99 -7.55
CA LEU A 4 -33.34 -10.39 -6.60
C LEU A 4 -32.63 -11.68 -7.00
N GLN A 5 -33.38 -12.70 -7.44
CA GLN A 5 -32.80 -13.95 -7.96
C GLN A 5 -31.95 -13.68 -9.22
N GLN A 6 -32.36 -12.73 -10.06
CA GLN A 6 -31.59 -12.34 -11.25
C GLN A 6 -30.27 -11.66 -10.89
N VAL A 7 -30.28 -10.77 -9.89
CA VAL A 7 -29.05 -10.13 -9.39
C VAL A 7 -28.13 -11.17 -8.75
N ALA A 8 -28.64 -12.04 -7.88
CA ALA A 8 -27.83 -13.10 -7.26
C ALA A 8 -27.17 -14.00 -8.31
N ARG A 9 -27.94 -14.46 -9.32
CA ARG A 9 -27.38 -15.27 -10.42
C ARG A 9 -26.28 -14.52 -11.19
N ARG A 10 -26.45 -13.21 -11.45
CA ARG A 10 -25.43 -12.40 -12.13
C ARG A 10 -24.17 -12.21 -11.28
N SER A 11 -24.32 -12.05 -9.96
CA SER A 11 -23.19 -11.98 -9.04
C SER A 11 -22.39 -13.28 -9.04
N LEU A 12 -23.06 -14.44 -9.00
CA LEU A 12 -22.37 -15.73 -9.08
C LEU A 12 -21.59 -15.88 -10.40
N LEU A 13 -22.22 -15.55 -11.54
CA LEU A 13 -21.53 -15.54 -12.84
C LEU A 13 -20.37 -14.53 -12.94
N ALA A 14 -20.37 -13.48 -12.10
CA ALA A 14 -19.25 -12.56 -12.01
C ALA A 14 -18.10 -13.15 -11.19
N ALA A 15 -18.41 -13.83 -10.08
CA ALA A 15 -17.42 -14.56 -9.28
C ALA A 15 -16.74 -15.67 -10.10
N ASP A 16 -17.51 -16.48 -10.83
CA ASP A 16 -16.96 -17.55 -11.69
C ASP A 16 -15.99 -16.99 -12.75
N ARG A 17 -16.29 -15.82 -13.32
CA ARG A 17 -15.41 -15.14 -14.28
C ARG A 17 -14.14 -14.59 -13.63
N ALA A 18 -14.25 -14.05 -12.41
CA ALA A 18 -13.08 -13.60 -11.66
C ALA A 18 -12.15 -14.78 -11.32
N ALA A 19 -12.71 -15.91 -10.88
CA ALA A 19 -11.97 -17.14 -10.65
C ALA A 19 -11.28 -17.65 -11.93
N GLY A 20 -11.99 -17.70 -13.06
CA GLY A 20 -11.38 -18.12 -14.34
C GLY A 20 -10.26 -17.17 -14.84
N ALA A 21 -10.39 -15.87 -14.59
CA ALA A 21 -9.34 -14.90 -14.89
C ALA A 21 -8.11 -15.11 -13.99
N ARG A 22 -8.32 -15.43 -12.71
CA ARG A 22 -7.26 -15.76 -11.77
C ARG A 22 -6.51 -17.03 -12.18
N ASP A 23 -7.22 -18.08 -12.57
CA ASP A 23 -6.61 -19.32 -13.05
C ASP A 23 -5.75 -19.07 -14.29
N SER A 24 -6.23 -18.21 -15.20
CA SER A 24 -5.46 -17.79 -16.39
C SER A 24 -4.19 -17.01 -16.04
N LEU A 25 -4.26 -16.09 -15.07
CA LEU A 25 -3.09 -15.38 -14.57
C LEU A 25 -2.10 -16.31 -13.88
N SER A 26 -2.59 -17.28 -13.10
CA SER A 26 -1.75 -18.30 -12.47
C SER A 26 -1.00 -19.14 -13.50
N ALA A 27 -1.67 -19.55 -14.59
CA ALA A 27 -1.01 -20.24 -15.69
C ALA A 27 0.04 -19.36 -16.39
N ALA A 28 -0.26 -18.08 -16.62
CA ALA A 28 0.69 -17.14 -17.21
C ALA A 28 1.92 -16.90 -16.30
N ALA A 29 1.72 -16.83 -14.99
CA ALA A 29 2.80 -16.78 -14.00
C ALA A 29 3.71 -18.01 -14.08
N ALA A 30 3.15 -19.22 -14.18
CA ALA A 30 3.94 -20.44 -14.33
C ALA A 30 4.78 -20.43 -15.62
N CYS A 31 4.20 -19.98 -16.74
CA CYS A 31 4.95 -19.82 -17.99
C CYS A 31 6.08 -18.78 -17.87
N LEU A 32 5.86 -17.68 -17.14
CA LEU A 32 6.91 -16.69 -16.89
C LEU A 32 8.02 -17.23 -15.97
N ASP A 33 7.67 -18.03 -14.96
CA ASP A 33 8.65 -18.67 -14.08
C ASP A 33 9.55 -19.63 -14.88
N GLU A 34 8.98 -20.42 -15.79
CA GLU A 34 9.72 -21.26 -16.72
C GLU A 34 10.60 -20.43 -17.67
N ALA A 35 10.05 -19.36 -18.26
CA ALA A 35 10.81 -18.48 -19.15
C ALA A 35 11.97 -17.78 -18.43
N LEU A 36 11.77 -17.33 -17.18
CA LEU A 36 12.81 -16.75 -16.33
C LEU A 36 13.92 -17.77 -16.08
N LEU A 37 13.57 -19.00 -15.67
CA LEU A 37 14.54 -20.06 -15.43
C LEU A 37 15.39 -20.35 -16.69
N LEU A 38 14.74 -20.58 -17.83
CA LEU A 38 15.41 -20.86 -19.10
C LEU A 38 16.31 -19.68 -19.55
N THR A 39 15.83 -18.45 -19.37
CA THR A 39 16.57 -17.24 -19.76
C THR A 39 17.78 -17.02 -18.85
N THR A 40 17.62 -17.18 -17.53
CA THR A 40 18.72 -17.07 -16.57
C THR A 40 19.79 -18.13 -16.84
N ASP A 41 19.40 -19.37 -17.10
CA ASP A 41 20.33 -20.46 -17.43
C ASP A 41 21.06 -20.20 -18.74
N ALA A 42 20.33 -19.80 -19.80
CA ALA A 42 20.92 -19.50 -21.11
C ALA A 42 21.87 -18.31 -21.10
N LEU A 43 21.65 -17.34 -20.20
CA LEU A 43 22.44 -16.12 -20.07
C LEU A 43 23.52 -16.24 -18.98
N ALA A 44 23.67 -17.40 -18.34
CA ALA A 44 24.73 -17.64 -17.38
C ALA A 44 26.11 -17.43 -18.04
N GLY A 45 26.81 -16.37 -17.62
CA GLY A 45 28.12 -15.99 -18.17
C GLY A 45 28.08 -15.11 -19.43
N ALA A 46 26.90 -14.72 -19.91
CA ALA A 46 26.77 -13.75 -20.99
C ALA A 46 27.00 -12.31 -20.48
N THR A 47 27.87 -11.56 -21.15
CA THR A 47 28.15 -10.14 -20.83
C THR A 47 27.55 -9.18 -21.86
N ALA A 48 26.53 -9.63 -22.59
CA ALA A 48 25.93 -8.84 -23.66
C ALA A 48 25.15 -7.64 -23.08
N PRO A 49 25.34 -6.42 -23.61
CA PRO A 49 24.57 -5.27 -23.20
C PRO A 49 23.08 -5.51 -23.51
N GLY A 50 22.23 -5.42 -22.48
CA GLY A 50 20.77 -5.62 -22.59
C GLY A 50 20.24 -6.88 -21.92
N VAL A 51 21.10 -7.84 -21.54
CA VAL A 51 20.70 -9.04 -20.78
C VAL A 51 20.02 -8.67 -19.46
N GLU A 52 20.66 -7.78 -18.70
CA GLU A 52 20.10 -7.29 -17.42
C GLU A 52 18.74 -6.61 -17.60
N HIS A 53 18.59 -5.81 -18.67
CA HIS A 53 17.33 -5.15 -18.96
C HIS A 53 16.21 -6.14 -19.32
N GLY A 54 16.53 -7.16 -20.12
CA GLY A 54 15.58 -8.22 -20.46
C GLY A 54 15.10 -9.01 -19.23
N LEU A 55 16.03 -9.42 -18.37
CA LEU A 55 15.71 -10.09 -17.11
C LEU A 55 14.87 -9.21 -16.18
N MET A 56 15.22 -7.92 -16.06
CA MET A 56 14.44 -6.94 -15.28
C MET A 56 12.99 -6.84 -15.79
N LEU A 57 12.76 -6.81 -17.11
CA LEU A 57 11.41 -6.77 -17.68
C LEU A 57 10.61 -8.04 -17.39
N LEU A 58 11.24 -9.22 -17.43
CA LEU A 58 10.58 -10.48 -17.07
C LEU A 58 10.18 -10.53 -15.60
N HIS A 59 11.06 -10.08 -14.69
CA HIS A 59 10.74 -9.95 -13.28
C HIS A 59 9.58 -8.97 -13.03
N LEU A 60 9.60 -7.81 -13.68
CA LEU A 60 8.52 -6.82 -13.58
C LEU A 60 7.17 -7.38 -14.08
N ALA A 61 7.18 -8.13 -15.18
CA ALA A 61 5.98 -8.79 -15.68
C ALA A 61 5.44 -9.81 -14.67
N ARG A 62 6.33 -10.59 -14.03
CA ARG A 62 5.96 -11.58 -13.02
C ARG A 62 5.34 -10.96 -11.76
N GLU A 63 5.92 -9.85 -11.31
CA GLU A 63 5.39 -9.05 -10.20
C GLU A 63 3.99 -8.50 -10.53
N THR A 64 3.82 -7.92 -11.72
CA THR A 64 2.52 -7.41 -12.20
C THR A 64 1.43 -8.49 -12.20
N ILE A 65 1.73 -9.72 -12.66
CA ILE A 65 0.77 -10.83 -12.63
C ILE A 65 0.38 -11.20 -11.19
N THR A 66 1.32 -11.12 -10.25
CA THR A 66 1.08 -11.42 -8.83
C THR A 66 0.12 -10.41 -8.22
N ASP A 67 0.33 -9.12 -8.48
CA ASP A 67 -0.55 -8.04 -8.02
C ASP A 67 -1.96 -8.16 -8.58
N GLU A 68 -2.10 -8.43 -9.88
CA GLU A 68 -3.40 -8.60 -10.52
C GLU A 68 -4.13 -9.85 -10.02
N THR A 69 -3.40 -10.92 -9.71
CA THR A 69 -3.96 -12.13 -9.07
C THR A 69 -4.58 -11.79 -7.72
N LEU A 70 -3.85 -11.04 -6.87
CA LEU A 70 -4.35 -10.61 -5.56
C LEU A 70 -5.59 -9.70 -5.68
N ARG A 71 -5.59 -8.76 -6.64
CA ARG A 71 -6.76 -7.88 -6.90
C ARG A 71 -8.00 -8.67 -7.31
N LEU A 72 -7.84 -9.70 -8.14
CA LEU A 72 -8.95 -10.57 -8.54
C LEU A 72 -9.50 -11.36 -7.34
N GLU A 73 -8.64 -11.88 -6.46
CA GLU A 73 -9.08 -12.58 -5.24
C GLU A 73 -9.91 -11.67 -4.32
N GLN A 74 -9.46 -10.42 -4.12
CA GLN A 74 -10.20 -9.43 -3.34
C GLN A 74 -11.56 -9.12 -3.97
N ALA A 75 -11.60 -8.93 -5.30
CA ALA A 75 -12.84 -8.68 -6.02
C ALA A 75 -13.82 -9.87 -5.93
N GLU A 76 -13.33 -11.10 -6.08
CA GLU A 76 -14.11 -12.32 -5.91
C GLU A 76 -14.73 -12.39 -4.51
N HIS A 77 -13.93 -12.14 -3.47
CA HIS A 77 -14.41 -12.15 -2.08
C HIS A 77 -15.54 -11.15 -1.85
N VAL A 78 -15.42 -9.93 -2.39
CA VAL A 78 -16.48 -8.91 -2.33
C VAL A 78 -17.75 -9.38 -3.04
N ILE A 79 -17.63 -9.94 -4.24
CA ILE A 79 -18.77 -10.43 -5.03
C ILE A 79 -19.50 -11.56 -4.29
N LEU A 80 -18.75 -12.51 -3.71
CA LEU A 80 -19.30 -13.61 -2.93
C LEU A 80 -20.00 -13.11 -1.66
N GLY A 81 -19.44 -12.10 -0.98
CA GLY A 81 -20.08 -11.44 0.15
C GLY A 81 -21.44 -10.82 -0.20
N PHE A 82 -21.51 -10.09 -1.33
CA PHE A 82 -22.79 -9.56 -1.84
C PHE A 82 -23.78 -10.68 -2.21
N HIS A 83 -23.31 -11.74 -2.86
CA HIS A 83 -24.16 -12.89 -3.20
C HIS A 83 -24.74 -13.55 -1.94
N ALA A 84 -23.93 -13.76 -0.89
CA ALA A 84 -24.38 -14.30 0.38
C ALA A 84 -25.45 -13.42 1.03
N ALA A 85 -25.25 -12.09 1.04
CA ALA A 85 -26.24 -11.15 1.56
C ALA A 85 -27.58 -11.22 0.80
N LEU A 86 -27.53 -11.29 -0.54
CA LEU A 86 -28.72 -11.38 -1.39
C LEU A 86 -29.49 -12.69 -1.23
N THR A 87 -28.79 -13.80 -0.96
CA THR A 87 -29.40 -15.12 -0.81
C THR A 87 -29.93 -15.39 0.59
N THR A 88 -29.36 -14.74 1.61
CA THR A 88 -29.79 -14.86 3.01
C THR A 88 -31.01 -13.95 3.33
N GLY A 89 -31.38 -13.05 2.42
CA GLY A 89 -32.39 -12.00 2.59
C GLY A 89 -33.85 -12.46 2.63
N ASP A 90 -34.21 -13.35 3.57
CA ASP A 90 -35.60 -13.57 3.99
C ASP A 90 -35.75 -13.96 5.48
N ARG A 91 -34.69 -13.82 6.29
CA ARG A 91 -34.91 -13.66 7.73
C ARG A 91 -34.99 -12.17 8.01
N PRO A 92 -36.14 -11.65 8.48
CA PRO A 92 -36.14 -10.32 9.08
C PRO A 92 -35.00 -10.32 10.11
N ILE A 93 -34.26 -9.22 10.15
CA ILE A 93 -33.46 -8.88 11.32
C ILE A 93 -34.49 -8.67 12.42
N THR A 94 -35.01 -9.76 13.00
CA THR A 94 -35.64 -9.72 14.30
C THR A 94 -34.57 -9.15 15.19
N ASP A 95 -34.89 -8.03 15.82
CA ASP A 95 -34.08 -7.39 16.85
C ASP A 95 -33.31 -8.44 17.64
N PRO A 96 -32.02 -8.21 17.95
CA PRO A 96 -31.26 -9.13 18.78
C PRO A 96 -32.05 -9.38 20.06
N ALA A 97 -32.64 -10.57 20.17
CA ALA A 97 -33.37 -10.99 21.34
C ALA A 97 -32.38 -11.06 22.50
N GLY A 98 -32.51 -10.10 23.43
CA GLY A 98 -31.92 -10.15 24.75
C GLY A 98 -30.40 -10.24 24.77
N GLY A 99 -29.72 -9.11 24.89
CA GLY A 99 -28.37 -9.11 25.44
C GLY A 99 -28.37 -9.83 26.80
N PRO A 100 -27.46 -10.78 27.05
CA PRO A 100 -27.30 -11.33 28.38
C PRO A 100 -26.85 -10.22 29.33
N GLU A 101 -27.58 -10.06 30.43
CA GLU A 101 -27.16 -9.27 31.58
C GLU A 101 -25.70 -9.58 31.92
N THR A 102 -24.82 -8.61 31.67
CA THR A 102 -23.47 -8.61 32.23
C THR A 102 -23.60 -8.46 33.75
N ARG A 103 -23.62 -9.59 34.46
CA ARG A 103 -23.27 -9.65 35.87
C ARG A 103 -21.90 -9.01 36.06
N ARG A 104 -21.87 -7.95 36.87
CA ARG A 104 -20.65 -7.42 37.49
C ARG A 104 -19.94 -8.57 38.21
N ALA A 105 -18.79 -8.97 37.68
CA ALA A 105 -17.83 -9.78 38.40
C ALA A 105 -16.91 -8.84 39.19
N ASP A 106 -16.72 -9.20 40.45
CA ASP A 106 -15.91 -8.53 41.44
C ASP A 106 -14.46 -8.30 41.00
N THR A 107 -13.96 -7.11 41.30
CA THR A 107 -12.55 -6.72 41.23
C THR A 107 -11.75 -7.42 42.32
N PRO A 108 -10.73 -8.25 42.01
CA PRO A 108 -9.74 -8.63 42.99
C PRO A 108 -8.61 -7.60 43.09
N ALA A 109 -8.10 -7.51 44.31
CA ALA A 109 -7.15 -6.57 44.86
C ALA A 109 -5.84 -6.36 44.08
N ALA A 110 -5.32 -5.15 44.25
CA ALA A 110 -4.02 -4.68 43.84
C ALA A 110 -2.89 -5.62 44.29
N VAL A 111 -1.99 -5.95 43.35
CA VAL A 111 -0.69 -6.55 43.62
C VAL A 111 0.35 -5.44 43.55
N GLU A 112 0.96 -5.14 44.70
CA GLU A 112 2.12 -4.27 44.86
C GLU A 112 3.30 -4.78 44.00
N GLN A 113 3.86 -3.89 43.17
CA GLN A 113 5.16 -4.12 42.53
C GLN A 113 6.27 -3.59 43.45
N PRO A 114 7.30 -4.39 43.77
CA PRO A 114 8.42 -3.92 44.57
C PRO A 114 9.38 -3.04 43.76
N ASP A 115 9.79 -1.96 44.41
CA ASP A 115 10.89 -1.05 44.10
C ASP A 115 12.11 -1.77 43.46
N ARG A 116 12.43 -1.42 42.21
CA ARG A 116 13.75 -1.70 41.62
C ARG A 116 14.53 -0.40 41.54
N ARG A 117 15.52 -0.30 42.44
CA ARG A 117 16.57 0.73 42.44
C ARG A 117 17.35 0.76 41.12
N PRO A 118 17.87 1.92 40.70
CA PRO A 118 18.74 2.06 39.54
C PRO A 118 20.18 1.63 39.88
N SER A 119 20.73 0.68 39.13
CA SER A 119 22.18 0.44 39.09
C SER A 119 22.81 1.38 38.08
N ALA A 120 23.62 2.31 38.61
CA ALA A 120 24.67 3.00 37.88
C ALA A 120 25.82 2.02 37.54
N ASP A 121 26.67 2.45 36.61
CA ASP A 121 27.91 1.83 36.14
C ASP A 121 27.80 0.77 35.04
N ALA A 122 27.90 1.24 33.80
CA ALA A 122 28.99 0.85 32.91
C ALA A 122 28.95 1.71 31.63
N SER A 123 29.85 2.67 31.53
CA SER A 123 30.24 3.28 30.26
C SER A 123 30.98 2.23 29.40
N PRO A 124 30.57 1.98 28.14
CA PRO A 124 31.46 1.43 27.15
C PRO A 124 31.95 2.57 26.26
N CYS A 125 33.27 2.71 26.14
CA CYS A 125 33.93 3.41 25.04
C CYS A 125 33.43 2.82 23.71
N GLY A 126 32.42 3.46 23.12
CA GLY A 126 31.80 3.07 21.86
C GLY A 126 32.70 3.45 20.70
N ARG A 127 33.40 2.46 20.16
CA ARG A 127 34.00 2.50 18.82
C ARG A 127 32.94 2.93 17.80
N ASP A 128 33.33 3.81 16.88
CA ASP A 128 32.57 4.17 15.68
C ASP A 128 32.02 2.91 15.00
N ARG A 129 30.73 2.61 15.24
CA ARG A 129 30.02 1.58 14.49
C ARG A 129 29.83 2.12 13.08
N PRO A 130 30.26 1.40 12.03
CA PRO A 130 29.93 1.77 10.65
C PRO A 130 28.40 1.96 10.57
N GLY A 131 28.01 3.15 10.11
CA GLY A 131 26.66 3.67 10.21
C GLY A 131 25.64 2.65 9.73
N VAL A 132 24.66 2.38 10.57
CA VAL A 132 23.48 1.59 10.20
C VAL A 132 22.89 2.27 8.98
N ALA A 133 23.04 1.65 7.81
CA ALA A 133 22.51 2.16 6.56
C ALA A 133 21.03 2.49 6.80
N SER A 134 20.67 3.75 6.59
CA SER A 134 19.33 4.26 6.91
C SER A 134 18.28 3.35 6.24
N THR A 135 17.48 2.68 7.07
CA THR A 135 16.42 1.73 6.67
C THR A 135 15.21 2.43 6.05
N LEU A 136 15.29 3.72 5.77
CA LEU A 136 14.20 4.46 5.17
C LEU A 136 14.00 4.06 3.71
N GLY A 137 12.73 4.03 3.31
CA GLY A 137 12.32 3.91 1.92
C GLY A 137 12.90 4.99 1.02
N ARG A 138 13.12 4.66 -0.25
CA ARG A 138 13.76 5.55 -1.22
C ARG A 138 13.09 5.45 -2.59
N TRP A 139 12.80 6.61 -3.16
CA TRP A 139 12.40 6.76 -4.56
C TRP A 139 13.52 7.45 -5.32
N GLN A 140 14.04 6.80 -6.37
CA GLN A 140 15.19 7.30 -7.16
C GLN A 140 16.40 7.67 -6.28
N GLY A 141 16.71 6.81 -5.31
CA GLY A 141 17.84 7.00 -4.39
C GLY A 141 17.62 8.01 -3.27
N ARG A 142 16.46 8.68 -3.20
CA ARG A 142 16.16 9.73 -2.22
C ARG A 142 15.00 9.34 -1.29
N THR A 143 15.14 9.68 -0.02
CA THR A 143 14.12 9.54 1.02
C THR A 143 12.99 10.56 0.85
N ALA A 144 11.86 10.31 1.53
CA ALA A 144 10.73 11.24 1.54
C ALA A 144 11.12 12.65 2.04
N THR A 145 11.97 12.71 3.07
CA THR A 145 12.52 13.96 3.62
C THR A 145 13.31 14.74 2.58
N GLU A 146 14.22 14.07 1.87
CA GLU A 146 15.04 14.69 0.82
C GLU A 146 14.16 15.23 -0.32
N HIS A 147 13.10 14.51 -0.70
CA HIS A 147 12.14 15.00 -1.68
C HIS A 147 11.40 16.25 -1.18
N VAL A 148 10.96 16.33 0.08
CA VAL A 148 10.34 17.55 0.61
C VAL A 148 11.32 18.73 0.63
N LEU A 149 12.58 18.47 0.99
CA LEU A 149 13.62 19.50 1.06
C LEU A 149 13.96 20.09 -0.31
N ASP A 150 13.97 19.26 -1.36
CA ASP A 150 14.21 19.66 -2.76
C ASP A 150 12.90 19.87 -3.55
N GLU A 151 11.78 20.13 -2.88
CA GLU A 151 10.47 20.42 -3.51
C GLU A 151 10.00 19.35 -4.51
N GLY A 152 10.47 18.11 -4.35
CA GLY A 152 10.13 16.96 -5.16
C GLY A 152 10.66 17.02 -6.59
N ARG A 153 11.77 17.73 -6.87
CA ARG A 153 12.30 17.89 -8.25
C ARG A 153 12.56 16.59 -9.01
N ALA A 154 12.82 15.49 -8.33
CA ALA A 154 12.99 14.16 -8.91
C ALA A 154 11.66 13.39 -9.12
N ILE A 155 10.54 13.92 -8.63
CA ILE A 155 9.22 13.30 -8.74
C ILE A 155 8.43 13.99 -9.84
N GLY A 156 8.10 13.28 -10.92
CA GLY A 156 7.28 13.78 -12.02
C GLY A 156 7.66 15.20 -12.47
N ARG A 157 6.66 16.06 -12.66
CA ARG A 157 6.87 17.47 -13.08
C ARG A 157 6.19 18.47 -12.15
N ALA A 158 6.55 19.74 -12.29
CA ALA A 158 5.83 20.84 -11.64
C ALA A 158 4.47 21.09 -12.33
N PRO A 159 3.43 21.54 -11.59
CA PRO A 159 2.15 21.91 -12.18
C PRO A 159 2.27 23.15 -13.06
N ALA A 160 1.37 23.31 -14.03
CA ALA A 160 1.36 24.46 -14.95
C ALA A 160 1.28 25.82 -14.25
N ARG A 161 0.64 25.89 -13.07
CA ARG A 161 0.56 27.10 -12.25
C ARG A 161 1.24 26.87 -10.91
N ARG A 162 2.21 27.72 -10.58
CA ARG A 162 2.88 27.73 -9.28
C ARG A 162 1.86 27.93 -8.15
N LYS A 163 1.98 27.11 -7.09
CA LYS A 163 1.15 27.17 -5.88
C LYS A 163 2.02 27.56 -4.68
N LYS A 164 1.36 27.86 -3.54
CA LYS A 164 2.03 28.22 -2.28
C LYS A 164 2.82 27.04 -1.71
N GLU A 165 2.25 25.85 -1.79
CA GLU A 165 2.90 24.60 -1.39
C GLU A 165 3.58 23.96 -2.61
N PRO A 166 4.75 23.31 -2.44
CA PRO A 166 5.33 22.48 -3.47
C PRO A 166 4.36 21.37 -3.88
N ILE A 167 4.04 21.33 -5.17
CA ILE A 167 3.19 20.30 -5.76
C ILE A 167 3.96 19.66 -6.92
N ARG A 168 3.85 18.34 -7.04
CA ARG A 168 4.35 17.57 -8.17
C ARG A 168 3.22 16.76 -8.80
N GLU A 169 3.31 16.58 -10.09
CA GLU A 169 2.34 15.83 -10.88
C GLU A 169 3.00 14.59 -11.45
N VAL A 170 2.34 13.46 -11.31
CA VAL A 170 2.69 12.18 -11.95
C VAL A 170 1.68 11.84 -13.04
N ARG A 171 2.07 10.96 -13.97
CA ARG A 171 1.25 10.69 -15.16
C ARG A 171 0.07 9.78 -14.87
N ALA A 172 0.27 8.83 -13.97
CA ALA A 172 -0.64 7.72 -13.75
C ALA A 172 -0.74 7.35 -12.26
N VAL A 173 -1.80 6.63 -11.90
CA VAL A 173 -2.03 6.20 -10.52
C VAL A 173 -0.98 5.18 -10.11
N GLU A 174 -0.56 4.31 -11.02
CA GLU A 174 0.42 3.26 -10.82
C GLU A 174 1.83 3.80 -10.51
N GLU A 175 2.15 5.00 -10.99
CA GLU A 175 3.39 5.71 -10.62
C GLU A 175 3.28 6.28 -9.19
N LEU A 176 2.10 6.80 -8.83
CA LEU A 176 1.83 7.29 -7.49
C LEU A 176 1.90 6.15 -6.46
N ASP A 177 1.30 4.99 -6.75
CA ASP A 177 1.28 3.82 -5.87
C ASP A 177 2.70 3.34 -5.57
N ARG A 178 3.50 3.11 -6.62
CA ARG A 178 4.92 2.71 -6.47
C ARG A 178 5.71 3.72 -5.66
N LEU A 179 5.49 5.02 -5.90
CA LEU A 179 6.16 6.07 -5.13
C LEU A 179 5.79 6.01 -3.65
N PHE A 180 4.52 5.72 -3.31
CA PHE A 180 4.11 5.58 -1.92
C PHE A 180 4.74 4.34 -1.27
N ASP A 181 4.70 3.20 -1.96
CA ASP A 181 5.25 1.94 -1.43
C ASP A 181 6.76 2.08 -1.16
N ASP A 182 7.51 2.60 -2.14
CA ASP A 182 8.96 2.81 -2.02
C ASP A 182 9.32 3.79 -0.90
N LEU A 183 8.55 4.86 -0.70
CA LEU A 183 8.84 5.87 0.33
C LEU A 183 8.31 5.49 1.72
N SER A 184 7.32 4.62 1.81
CA SER A 184 6.66 4.26 3.06
C SER A 184 7.32 3.08 3.80
N VAL A 185 8.38 2.50 3.25
CA VAL A 185 9.13 1.40 3.87
C VAL A 185 9.53 1.75 5.31
N ASN A 186 9.23 0.82 6.23
CA ASN A 186 9.40 0.95 7.68
C ASN A 186 8.57 2.05 8.35
N GLY A 187 7.56 2.59 7.66
CA GLY A 187 6.54 3.44 8.25
C GLY A 187 5.63 2.67 9.20
N SER A 188 5.21 3.33 10.28
CA SER A 188 4.17 2.84 11.19
C SER A 188 2.85 3.55 10.92
N ASP A 189 1.74 2.81 10.87
CA ASP A 189 0.41 3.40 10.66
C ASP A 189 0.04 4.39 11.77
N VAL A 190 -0.58 5.50 11.36
CA VAL A 190 -1.12 6.55 12.23
C VAL A 190 -2.62 6.63 11.99
N GLN A 191 -3.41 6.27 13.00
CA GLN A 191 -4.85 6.45 12.94
C GLN A 191 -5.20 7.93 13.15
N LEU A 192 -5.93 8.49 12.19
CA LEU A 192 -6.52 9.82 12.30
C LEU A 192 -7.90 9.79 11.67
N ASP A 193 -8.95 9.91 12.48
CA ASP A 193 -10.35 9.71 12.07
C ASP A 193 -10.79 10.55 10.86
N SER A 194 -10.18 11.72 10.68
CA SER A 194 -10.47 12.64 9.58
C SER A 194 -9.70 12.34 8.29
N TYR A 195 -8.74 11.42 8.31
CA TYR A 195 -7.87 11.13 7.18
C TYR A 195 -8.44 10.01 6.32
N ILE A 196 -8.91 10.36 5.12
CA ILE A 196 -9.48 9.41 4.17
C ILE A 196 -8.33 8.76 3.39
N GLY A 197 -7.79 7.67 3.92
CA GLY A 197 -6.70 6.92 3.30
C GLY A 197 -5.76 6.28 4.32
N ARG A 198 -4.51 6.01 3.90
CA ARG A 198 -3.45 5.50 4.77
C ARG A 198 -2.53 6.63 5.18
N LEU A 199 -2.15 6.70 6.45
CA LEU A 199 -1.20 7.68 6.95
C LEU A 199 -0.14 6.94 7.75
N LEU A 200 1.12 7.10 7.39
CA LEU A 200 2.25 6.48 8.07
C LEU A 200 3.17 7.55 8.65
N ARG A 201 3.84 7.21 9.74
CA ARG A 201 4.97 7.95 10.30
C ARG A 201 6.25 7.12 10.14
N LEU A 202 7.24 7.70 9.48
CA LEU A 202 8.57 7.13 9.30
C LEU A 202 9.44 7.31 10.57
N PRO A 203 10.51 6.50 10.72
CA PRO A 203 11.45 6.61 11.84
C PRO A 203 12.08 8.00 12.04
N ASP A 204 12.24 8.79 10.97
CA ASP A 204 12.78 10.17 11.05
C ASP A 204 11.72 11.22 11.45
N GLY A 205 10.49 10.80 11.74
CA GLY A 205 9.38 11.66 12.10
C GLY A 205 8.58 12.21 10.92
N THR A 206 8.99 11.93 9.68
CA THR A 206 8.24 12.30 8.49
C THR A 206 6.92 11.55 8.42
N THR A 207 5.85 12.22 8.05
CA THR A 207 4.55 11.59 7.81
C THR A 207 4.27 11.54 6.32
N ILE A 208 3.88 10.37 5.82
CA ILE A 208 3.47 10.15 4.43
C ILE A 208 2.03 9.65 4.45
N GLY A 209 1.14 10.35 3.77
CA GLY A 209 -0.24 9.94 3.65
C GLY A 209 -0.65 9.71 2.21
N TYR A 210 -1.28 8.56 1.94
CA TYR A 210 -1.90 8.22 0.68
C TYR A 210 -3.41 8.41 0.82
N ARG A 211 -3.95 9.39 0.10
CA ARG A 211 -5.39 9.68 0.08
C ARG A 211 -6.00 9.08 -1.16
N THR A 212 -7.04 8.26 -0.97
CA THR A 212 -7.81 7.67 -2.07
C THR A 212 -8.67 8.70 -2.78
N LYS A 213 -9.05 9.80 -2.11
CA LYS A 213 -9.80 10.92 -2.68
C LYS A 213 -9.37 12.27 -2.09
N SER A 214 -9.30 13.29 -2.95
CA SER A 214 -9.16 14.68 -2.53
C SER A 214 -10.53 15.38 -2.48
N LYS A 215 -10.61 16.55 -1.82
CA LYS A 215 -11.83 17.37 -1.82
C LYS A 215 -12.19 17.87 -3.23
N THR A 216 -11.18 18.04 -4.07
CA THR A 216 -11.30 18.70 -5.39
C THR A 216 -11.03 17.76 -6.57
N THR A 217 -10.48 16.57 -6.31
CA THR A 217 -10.11 15.61 -7.35
C THR A 217 -10.50 14.20 -6.92
N VAL A 218 -11.00 13.43 -7.88
CA VAL A 218 -11.33 12.00 -7.69
C VAL A 218 -10.07 11.16 -7.59
N GLU A 219 -9.00 11.59 -8.26
CA GLU A 219 -7.72 10.89 -8.30
C GLU A 219 -6.99 10.94 -6.94
N PRO A 220 -6.21 9.88 -6.62
CA PRO A 220 -5.47 9.79 -5.38
C PRO A 220 -4.33 10.81 -5.30
N THR A 221 -3.89 11.09 -4.07
CA THR A 221 -2.80 12.03 -3.79
C THR A 221 -1.90 11.51 -2.67
N ILE A 222 -0.61 11.82 -2.73
CA ILE A 222 0.33 11.63 -1.63
C ILE A 222 0.62 12.99 -0.99
N ASP A 223 0.52 13.06 0.33
CA ASP A 223 0.94 14.20 1.14
C ASP A 223 2.13 13.79 2.01
N ILE A 224 3.28 14.46 1.85
CA ILE A 224 4.48 14.24 2.68
C ILE A 224 4.68 15.47 3.56
N LYS A 225 4.88 15.28 4.87
CA LYS A 225 5.20 16.35 5.81
C LYS A 225 6.39 15.96 6.67
N ILE A 226 7.41 16.82 6.71
CA ILE A 226 8.59 16.60 7.56
C ILE A 226 8.42 17.33 8.90
N PRO A 227 9.17 16.93 9.94
CA PRO A 227 9.33 17.75 11.14
C PRO A 227 9.80 19.17 10.77
N GLY A 228 9.16 20.19 11.32
CA GLY A 228 9.39 21.59 10.93
C GLY A 228 8.37 22.17 9.93
N GLY A 229 7.37 21.38 9.52
CA GLY A 229 6.15 21.89 8.89
C GLY A 229 6.22 22.12 7.38
N ARG A 230 7.36 21.85 6.73
CA ARG A 230 7.42 21.80 5.27
C ARG A 230 6.64 20.59 4.76
N SER A 231 6.03 20.75 3.60
CA SER A 231 5.23 19.69 2.98
C SER A 231 5.41 19.64 1.46
N LEU A 232 5.12 18.48 0.89
CA LEU A 232 5.11 18.20 -0.53
C LEU A 232 3.83 17.44 -0.85
N LYS A 233 3.09 17.89 -1.86
CA LYS A 233 1.91 17.17 -2.37
C LYS A 233 2.18 16.61 -3.76
N ILE A 234 1.76 15.38 -4.00
CA ILE A 234 1.90 14.68 -5.27
C ILE A 234 0.52 14.21 -5.71
N HIS A 235 0.13 14.47 -6.96
CA HIS A 235 -1.14 14.03 -7.51
C HIS A 235 -1.02 13.56 -8.95
N VAL A 236 -2.00 12.77 -9.40
CA VAL A 236 -2.11 12.33 -10.78
C VAL A 236 -2.72 13.44 -11.63
N ASN A 237 -2.10 13.79 -12.75
CA ASN A 237 -2.68 14.70 -13.74
C ASN A 237 -2.62 14.06 -15.13
N LYS A 238 -3.69 13.41 -15.59
CA LYS A 238 -3.69 12.73 -16.91
C LYS A 238 -3.81 13.71 -18.08
N GLN A 239 -4.49 14.85 -17.88
CA GLN A 239 -4.99 15.69 -18.98
C GLN A 239 -3.92 16.56 -19.65
N THR A 240 -2.85 16.88 -18.94
CA THR A 240 -1.85 17.86 -19.41
C THR A 240 -0.52 17.20 -19.79
N TRP A 241 -0.46 15.88 -19.90
CA TRP A 241 0.74 15.13 -20.29
C TRP A 241 0.84 14.86 -21.80
N SER A 242 -0.11 15.39 -22.58
CA SER A 242 -0.03 15.44 -24.04
C SER A 242 1.08 16.40 -24.44
N ILE A 243 2.12 15.86 -25.09
CA ILE A 243 3.24 16.59 -25.70
C ILE A 243 2.77 17.21 -27.00
#